data_AF-A0A2K3IXN2-F1
#
_entry.id   AF-A0A2K3IXN2-F1
#
_cell.length_a   1.000
_cell.length_b   1.000
_cell.length_c   1.000
_cell.angle_alpha   90.00
_cell.angle_beta   90.00
_cell.angle_gamma   90.00
#
_symmetry.space_group_name_H-M   'P 1'
#
loop_
_entity.id
_entity.type
_entity.pdbx_description
1 polymer ?
#
loop_
_entity_poly.entity_id
_entity_poly.type
_entity_poly.pdbx_seq_one_letter_code
_entity_poly.pdbx_strand_id
1 'polypeptide(L)'
;MFCVECGKEESIFKNGVCIDCYLKSHSFTKSPEILDITTCVHCESFKYKNTWSSEIFGDIIRKTIKDNFEISKELQKVDINTDCKESKNGYECKVYISGFIDDHEITEEHNVLVRIKKTVCDVCSKRSGGYHEAIIQVRTDNRKFTDEELG
;
A
#
# COMPACT_ATOMS: atom_id res chain seq x y z
N MET A 1 -5.29 -27.73 -35.02
CA MET A 1 -6.36 -26.75 -34.73
C MET A 1 -5.74 -25.37 -34.92
N PHE A 2 -6.46 -24.37 -35.42
CA PHE A 2 -5.87 -23.05 -35.69
C PHE A 2 -6.40 -22.01 -34.70
N CYS A 3 -5.55 -21.04 -34.33
CA CYS A 3 -5.94 -19.93 -33.49
C CYS A 3 -6.84 -18.96 -34.27
N VAL A 4 -8.00 -18.61 -33.72
CA VAL A 4 -8.96 -17.70 -34.40
C VAL A 4 -8.48 -16.26 -34.51
N GLU A 5 -7.51 -15.84 -33.69
CA GLU A 5 -6.96 -14.47 -33.67
C GLU A 5 -5.76 -14.30 -34.61
N CYS A 6 -4.82 -15.25 -34.61
CA CYS A 6 -3.58 -15.13 -35.41
C CYS A 6 -3.49 -16.09 -36.61
N GLY A 7 -4.41 -17.05 -36.74
CA GLY A 7 -4.46 -18.00 -37.86
C GLY A 7 -3.38 -19.09 -37.84
N LYS A 8 -2.49 -19.11 -36.83
CA LYS A 8 -1.44 -20.14 -36.70
C LYS A 8 -2.04 -21.51 -36.34
N GLU A 9 -1.52 -22.57 -36.94
CA GLU A 9 -1.83 -23.96 -36.55
C GLU A 9 -0.99 -24.38 -35.35
N GLU A 10 -1.49 -24.08 -34.15
CA GLU A 10 -0.83 -24.39 -32.87
C GLU A 10 -1.84 -24.90 -31.84
N SER A 11 -1.34 -25.35 -30.68
CA SER A 11 -2.20 -25.79 -29.58
C SER A 11 -3.04 -24.63 -29.07
N ILE A 12 -4.36 -24.83 -29.06
CA ILE A 12 -5.31 -23.87 -28.50
C ILE A 12 -5.21 -23.89 -26.99
N PHE A 13 -5.13 -22.71 -26.39
CA PHE A 13 -5.04 -22.53 -24.96
C PHE A 13 -6.44 -22.44 -24.32
N LYS A 14 -7.18 -21.38 -24.64
CA LYS A 14 -8.51 -21.10 -24.08
C LYS A 14 -9.35 -20.40 -25.14
N ASN A 15 -10.66 -20.63 -25.18
CA ASN A 15 -11.60 -19.94 -26.08
C ASN A 15 -11.21 -19.93 -27.58
N GLY A 16 -10.52 -20.95 -28.09
CA GLY A 16 -10.12 -20.98 -29.50
C GLY A 16 -8.91 -20.11 -29.86
N VAL A 17 -8.25 -19.50 -28.86
CA VAL A 17 -7.02 -18.72 -29.07
C VAL A 17 -5.80 -19.45 -28.54
N CYS A 18 -4.65 -19.22 -29.19
CA CYS A 18 -3.35 -19.67 -28.68
C CYS A 18 -2.91 -18.84 -27.47
N ILE A 19 -1.91 -19.35 -26.75
CA ILE A 19 -1.41 -18.70 -25.53
C ILE A 19 -0.93 -17.27 -25.83
N ASP A 20 -0.12 -17.06 -26.87
CA ASP A 20 0.37 -15.73 -27.25
C ASP A 20 -0.75 -14.69 -27.44
N CYS A 21 -1.84 -15.09 -28.09
CA CYS A 21 -2.99 -14.21 -28.33
C CYS A 21 -3.80 -13.97 -27.06
N TYR A 22 -3.94 -14.98 -26.20
CA TYR A 22 -4.60 -14.84 -24.90
C TYR A 22 -3.84 -13.85 -24.02
N LEU A 23 -2.51 -13.99 -23.91
CA LEU A 23 -1.67 -13.15 -23.07
C LEU A 23 -1.64 -11.68 -23.52
N LYS A 24 -1.75 -11.41 -24.82
CA LYS A 24 -1.75 -10.03 -25.36
C LYS A 24 -3.09 -9.31 -25.20
N SER A 25 -4.19 -10.05 -25.20
CA SER A 25 -5.54 -9.49 -25.20
C SER A 25 -6.12 -9.34 -23.79
N HIS A 26 -5.59 -10.08 -22.82
CA HIS A 26 -6.07 -10.09 -21.45
C HIS A 26 -5.09 -9.34 -20.53
N SER A 27 -5.64 -8.51 -19.65
CA SER A 27 -4.90 -7.93 -18.53
C SER A 27 -5.15 -8.78 -17.28
N PHE A 28 -4.06 -9.16 -16.62
CA PHE A 28 -4.08 -10.04 -15.46
C PHE A 28 -3.93 -9.28 -14.14
N THR A 29 -3.60 -8.00 -14.19
CA THR A 29 -3.49 -7.15 -13.02
C THR A 29 -4.19 -5.81 -13.24
N LYS A 30 -4.88 -5.32 -12.20
CA LYS A 30 -5.51 -4.00 -12.21
C LYS A 30 -4.95 -3.15 -11.09
N SER A 31 -4.73 -1.88 -11.39
CA SER A 31 -4.21 -0.90 -10.44
C SER A 31 -5.01 0.41 -10.51
N PRO A 32 -5.08 1.14 -9.38
CA PRO A 32 -5.52 2.53 -9.40
C PRO A 32 -4.40 3.43 -9.91
N GLU A 33 -4.74 4.45 -10.69
CA GLU A 33 -3.78 5.46 -11.17
C GLU A 33 -3.24 6.34 -10.03
N ILE A 34 -4.03 6.54 -8.97
CA ILE A 34 -3.70 7.42 -7.85
C ILE A 34 -3.94 6.70 -6.53
N LEU A 35 -2.95 6.75 -5.64
CA LEU A 35 -3.02 6.27 -4.26
C LEU A 35 -2.74 7.42 -3.29
N ASP A 36 -3.50 7.49 -2.20
CA ASP A 36 -3.31 8.50 -1.17
C ASP A 36 -2.78 7.86 0.12
N ILE A 37 -1.59 8.27 0.55
CA ILE A 37 -1.03 7.92 1.86
C ILE A 37 -1.20 9.12 2.79
N THR A 38 -1.77 8.89 3.96
CA THR A 38 -1.98 9.96 4.93
C THR A 38 -0.87 9.95 5.97
N THR A 39 -0.33 11.12 6.34
CA THR A 39 0.72 11.28 7.36
C THR A 39 0.33 12.32 8.40
N CYS A 40 0.77 12.13 9.65
CA CYS A 40 0.56 13.06 10.74
C CYS A 40 1.58 14.20 10.68
N VAL A 41 1.12 15.46 10.73
CA VAL A 41 2.02 16.64 10.72
C VAL A 41 2.86 16.80 11.99
N HIS A 42 2.51 16.12 13.08
CA HIS A 42 3.18 16.28 14.38
C HIS A 42 4.13 15.14 14.74
N CYS A 43 3.80 13.91 14.38
CA CYS A 43 4.59 12.73 14.72
C CYS A 43 5.05 11.92 13.51
N GLU A 44 4.76 12.42 12.29
CA GLU A 44 5.16 11.84 10.99
C GLU A 44 4.68 10.41 10.75
N SER A 45 3.85 9.86 11.64
CA SER A 45 3.27 8.53 11.48
C SER A 45 2.34 8.49 10.27
N PHE A 46 2.39 7.39 9.54
CA PHE A 46 1.53 7.14 8.39
C PHE A 46 0.26 6.40 8.82
N LYS A 47 -0.87 6.79 8.24
CA LYS A 47 -2.12 6.06 8.38
C LYS A 47 -2.16 4.96 7.34
N TYR A 48 -2.26 3.73 7.81
CA TYR A 48 -2.48 2.55 6.97
C TYR A 48 -3.76 1.87 7.43
N LYS A 49 -4.76 1.79 6.55
CA LYS A 49 -6.13 1.41 6.87
C LYS A 49 -6.67 2.26 8.04
N ASN A 50 -6.95 1.65 9.18
CA ASN A 50 -7.48 2.31 10.37
C ASN A 50 -6.45 2.51 11.48
N THR A 51 -5.16 2.24 11.21
CA THR A 51 -4.10 2.30 12.22
C THR A 51 -3.02 3.28 11.81
N TRP A 52 -2.43 3.93 12.82
CA TRP A 52 -1.26 4.78 12.66
C TRP A 52 0.01 3.97 12.90
N SER A 53 0.95 4.05 11.96
CA SER A 53 2.21 3.33 11.99
C SER A 53 3.39 4.29 11.83
N SER A 54 4.43 4.11 12.63
CA SER A 54 5.70 4.85 12.54
C SER A 54 6.76 4.10 11.73
N GLU A 55 6.33 3.21 10.83
CA GLU A 55 7.21 2.50 9.92
C GLU A 55 7.87 3.43 8.87
N ILE A 56 8.92 2.91 8.23
CA ILE A 56 9.61 3.60 7.15
C ILE A 56 8.66 3.79 5.98
N PHE A 57 8.69 5.00 5.39
CA PHE A 57 7.80 5.39 4.31
C PHE A 57 7.80 4.41 3.12
N GLY A 58 8.97 3.88 2.73
CA GLY A 58 9.10 2.90 1.65
C GLY A 58 8.33 1.60 1.90
N ASP A 59 8.26 1.14 3.15
CA ASP A 59 7.51 -0.07 3.51
C ASP A 59 6.00 0.19 3.47
N ILE A 60 5.56 1.37 3.90
CA ILE A 60 4.16 1.79 3.80
C ILE A 60 3.73 1.89 2.33
N ILE A 61 4.57 2.44 1.45
CA ILE A 61 4.27 2.47 0.00
C ILE A 61 4.10 1.05 -0.54
N ARG A 62 5.05 0.15 -0.28
CA ARG A 62 5.00 -1.24 -0.75
C ARG A 62 3.75 -1.96 -0.26
N LYS A 63 3.40 -1.81 1.02
CA LYS A 63 2.16 -2.37 1.60
C LYS A 63 0.92 -1.78 0.95
N THR A 64 0.89 -0.46 0.74
CA THR A 64 -0.24 0.23 0.13
C THR A 64 -0.45 -0.19 -1.32
N ILE A 65 0.62 -0.29 -2.10
CA ILE A 65 0.59 -0.81 -3.48
C ILE A 65 0.07 -2.24 -3.48
N LYS A 66 0.68 -3.14 -2.70
CA LYS A 66 0.29 -4.55 -2.66
C LYS A 66 -1.19 -4.76 -2.31
N ASP A 67 -1.74 -3.94 -1.41
CA ASP A 67 -3.13 -4.06 -0.97
C ASP A 67 -4.16 -3.47 -1.94
N ASN A 68 -3.75 -2.55 -2.82
CA ASN A 68 -4.66 -1.89 -3.77
C ASN A 68 -4.58 -2.48 -5.19
N PHE A 69 -3.65 -3.39 -5.45
CA PHE A 69 -3.56 -4.08 -6.71
C PHE A 69 -4.42 -5.35 -6.70
N GLU A 70 -5.24 -5.50 -7.73
CA GLU A 70 -5.99 -6.72 -7.97
C GLU A 70 -5.19 -7.61 -8.93
N ILE A 71 -4.77 -8.78 -8.46
CA ILE A 71 -3.98 -9.74 -9.23
C ILE A 71 -4.84 -10.95 -9.54
N SER A 72 -4.91 -11.35 -10.81
CA SER A 72 -5.66 -12.52 -11.26
C SER A 72 -5.13 -13.78 -10.59
N LYS A 73 -6.06 -14.68 -10.21
CA LYS A 73 -5.73 -15.99 -9.64
C LYS A 73 -5.08 -16.93 -10.64
N GLU A 74 -5.12 -16.60 -11.94
CA GLU A 74 -4.47 -17.39 -12.99
C GLU A 74 -2.94 -17.23 -12.96
N LEU A 75 -2.42 -16.12 -12.42
CA LEU A 75 -0.99 -15.87 -12.28
C LEU A 75 -0.38 -16.71 -11.15
N GLN A 76 0.62 -17.51 -11.48
CA GLN A 76 1.44 -18.27 -10.54
C GLN A 76 2.78 -17.60 -10.30
N LYS A 77 3.39 -17.86 -9.12
CA LYS A 77 4.71 -17.34 -8.72
C LYS A 77 4.84 -15.81 -8.94
N VAL A 78 3.86 -15.07 -8.44
CA VAL A 78 3.79 -13.61 -8.62
C VAL A 78 4.95 -12.93 -7.89
N ASP A 79 5.68 -12.09 -8.62
CA ASP A 79 6.66 -11.14 -8.08
C ASP A 79 6.21 -9.71 -8.35
N ILE A 80 6.39 -8.83 -7.37
CA ILE A 80 5.99 -7.42 -7.46
C ILE A 80 7.21 -6.58 -7.14
N ASN A 81 7.68 -5.85 -8.15
CA ASN A 81 8.75 -4.90 -8.00
C ASN A 81 8.22 -3.46 -8.13
N THR A 82 8.81 -2.53 -7.40
CA THR A 82 8.34 -1.15 -7.33
C THR A 82 9.52 -0.20 -7.31
N ASP A 83 9.54 0.72 -8.26
CA ASP A 83 10.48 1.84 -8.33
C ASP A 83 9.69 3.14 -8.16
N CYS A 84 9.96 3.88 -7.08
CA CYS A 84 9.28 5.14 -6.80
C CYS A 84 10.26 6.31 -6.86
N LYS A 85 9.86 7.38 -7.52
CA LYS A 85 10.62 8.63 -7.62
C LYS A 85 9.81 9.79 -7.08
N GLU A 86 10.47 10.66 -6.34
CA GLU A 86 9.83 11.88 -5.84
C GLU A 86 9.55 12.85 -7.00
N SER A 87 8.36 13.42 -6.98
CA SER A 87 7.84 14.37 -7.98
C SER A 87 7.14 15.53 -7.27
N LYS A 88 6.80 16.59 -8.00
CA LYS A 88 6.14 17.79 -7.42
C LYS A 88 4.79 17.47 -6.76
N ASN A 89 4.12 16.43 -7.23
CA ASN A 89 2.77 16.06 -6.80
C ASN A 89 2.75 14.87 -5.82
N GLY A 90 3.90 14.38 -5.37
CA GLY A 90 4.03 13.19 -4.54
C GLY A 90 5.14 12.25 -5.03
N TYR A 91 4.84 10.97 -5.15
CA TYR A 91 5.77 9.96 -5.64
C TYR A 91 5.19 9.27 -6.88
N GLU A 92 5.92 9.29 -7.97
CA GLU A 92 5.60 8.53 -9.18
C GLU A 92 6.21 7.14 -9.03
N CYS A 93 5.36 6.13 -8.89
CA CYS A 93 5.76 4.75 -8.69
C CYS A 93 5.47 3.92 -9.94
N LYS A 94 6.51 3.31 -10.48
CA LYS A 94 6.42 2.25 -11.48
C LYS A 94 6.35 0.91 -10.79
N VAL A 95 5.27 0.18 -11.02
CA VAL A 95 5.04 -1.14 -10.46
C VAL A 95 5.12 -2.16 -11.58
N TYR A 96 6.03 -3.12 -11.43
CA TYR A 96 6.19 -4.24 -12.34
C TYR A 96 5.66 -5.48 -11.64
N ILE A 97 4.64 -6.11 -12.24
CA ILE A 97 4.11 -7.37 -11.74
C ILE A 97 4.44 -8.44 -12.75
N SER A 98 5.24 -9.41 -12.33
CA SER A 98 5.57 -10.58 -13.12
C SER A 98 4.99 -11.85 -12.52
N GLY A 99 4.79 -12.86 -13.35
CA GLY A 99 4.32 -14.17 -12.95
C GLY A 99 4.18 -15.09 -14.15
N PHE A 100 3.64 -16.28 -13.91
CA PHE A 100 3.55 -17.33 -14.92
C PHE A 100 2.09 -17.76 -15.15
N ILE A 101 1.73 -17.99 -16.41
CA ILE A 101 0.49 -18.66 -16.82
C ILE A 101 0.89 -19.81 -17.73
N ASP A 102 0.62 -21.05 -17.30
CA ASP A 102 0.99 -22.28 -18.04
C ASP A 102 2.42 -22.23 -18.60
N ASP A 103 3.38 -22.00 -17.71
CA ASP A 103 4.82 -21.86 -17.97
C ASP A 103 5.26 -20.67 -18.84
N HIS A 104 4.34 -19.78 -19.22
CA HIS A 104 4.67 -18.54 -19.93
C HIS A 104 4.80 -17.38 -18.93
N GLU A 105 5.95 -16.73 -18.96
CA GLU A 105 6.20 -15.53 -18.14
C GLU A 105 5.46 -14.33 -18.72
N ILE A 106 4.77 -13.60 -17.85
CA ILE A 106 4.09 -12.34 -18.16
C ILE A 106 4.66 -11.28 -17.25
N THR A 107 4.80 -10.07 -17.78
CA THR A 107 5.12 -8.88 -16.99
C THR A 107 4.20 -7.74 -17.41
N GLU A 108 3.52 -7.14 -16.44
CA GLU A 108 2.69 -5.95 -16.63
C GLU A 108 3.28 -4.75 -15.88
N GLU A 109 3.38 -3.60 -16.55
CA GLU A 109 3.83 -2.32 -15.97
C GLU A 109 2.63 -1.44 -15.65
N HIS A 110 2.62 -0.87 -14.44
CA HIS A 110 1.64 0.10 -13.99
C HIS A 110 2.34 1.36 -13.51
N ASN A 111 1.78 2.52 -13.87
CA ASN A 111 2.23 3.82 -13.38
C ASN A 111 1.22 4.34 -12.35
N VAL A 112 1.69 4.54 -11.12
CA VAL A 112 0.84 4.94 -9.99
C VAL A 112 1.39 6.20 -9.34
N LEU A 113 0.56 7.21 -9.20
CA LEU A 113 0.89 8.43 -8.47
C LEU A 113 0.48 8.29 -7.01
N VAL A 114 1.46 8.23 -6.11
CA VAL A 114 1.25 8.19 -4.67
C VAL A 114 1.31 9.60 -4.10
N ARG A 115 0.19 10.13 -3.61
CA ARG A 115 0.10 11.46 -3.01
C ARG A 115 0.14 11.37 -1.48
N ILE A 116 0.78 12.35 -0.87
CA ILE A 116 0.85 12.47 0.59
C ILE A 116 -0.18 13.46 1.10
N LYS A 117 -1.17 12.97 1.84
CA LYS A 117 -2.15 13.80 2.54
C LYS A 117 -1.70 14.05 3.97
N LYS A 118 -1.65 15.32 4.36
CA LYS A 118 -1.27 15.71 5.73
C LYS A 118 -2.52 15.85 6.59
N THR A 119 -2.49 15.26 7.79
CA THR A 119 -3.54 15.42 8.81
C THR A 119 -2.95 15.32 10.21
N VAL A 120 -3.78 15.28 11.26
CA VAL A 120 -3.36 15.08 12.65
C VAL A 120 -3.88 13.72 13.13
N CYS A 121 -3.01 12.89 13.70
CA CYS A 121 -3.43 11.61 14.27
C CYS A 121 -4.19 11.78 15.58
N ASP A 122 -4.96 10.76 15.95
CA ASP A 122 -5.83 10.80 17.14
C ASP A 122 -5.03 11.04 18.43
N VAL A 123 -3.80 10.50 18.49
CA VAL A 123 -2.89 10.69 19.63
C VAL A 123 -2.43 12.15 19.74
N CYS A 124 -1.99 12.75 18.64
CA CYS A 124 -1.55 14.14 18.63
C CYS A 124 -2.72 15.10 18.86
N SER A 125 -3.89 14.81 18.28
CA SER A 125 -5.12 15.58 18.51
C SER A 125 -5.50 15.57 19.99
N LYS A 126 -5.52 14.40 20.65
CA LYS A 126 -5.78 14.28 22.09
C LYS A 126 -4.76 15.05 22.94
N ARG A 127 -3.46 14.96 22.61
CA ARG A 127 -2.41 15.71 23.32
C ARG A 127 -2.62 17.22 23.23
N SER A 128 -2.90 17.74 22.04
CA SER A 128 -3.15 19.18 21.83
C SER A 128 -4.43 19.67 22.51
N GLY A 129 -5.44 18.80 22.65
CA GLY A 129 -6.70 19.12 23.34
C GLY A 129 -6.63 19.07 24.87
N GLY A 130 -5.47 18.76 25.47
CA GLY A 130 -5.35 18.58 26.93
C GLY A 130 -6.10 17.34 27.44
N TYR A 131 -6.32 16.35 26.57
CA TYR A 131 -7.00 15.11 26.95
C TYR A 131 -6.06 14.22 27.77
N HIS A 132 -6.53 13.81 28.94
CA HIS A 132 -5.85 12.86 29.81
C HIS A 132 -6.74 11.61 29.97
N GLU A 133 -6.21 10.43 29.63
CA GLU A 133 -6.93 9.16 29.86
C GLU A 133 -7.09 8.86 31.36
N ALA A 134 -6.17 9.35 32.18
CA ALA A 134 -6.27 9.35 33.63
C ALA A 134 -5.64 10.63 34.20
N ILE A 135 -6.28 11.20 35.22
CA ILE A 135 -5.72 12.27 36.04
C ILE A 135 -5.53 11.71 37.44
N ILE A 136 -4.27 11.57 37.88
CA ILE A 136 -3.95 11.17 39.25
C ILE A 136 -3.81 12.44 40.08
N GLN A 137 -4.73 12.65 41.03
CA GLN A 137 -4.65 13.74 41.99
C GLN A 137 -4.21 13.18 43.35
N VAL A 138 -2.95 13.42 43.71
CA VAL A 138 -2.45 13.10 45.04
C VAL A 138 -2.82 14.25 45.98
N ARG A 139 -3.47 13.95 47.11
CA ARG A 139 -3.86 14.92 48.14
C ARG A 139 -3.33 14.49 49.50
N THR A 140 -2.98 15.47 50.32
CA THR A 140 -2.64 15.27 51.74
C THR A 140 -3.73 15.84 52.62
N ASP A 141 -4.02 15.18 53.75
CA ASP A 141 -4.93 15.71 54.75
C ASP A 141 -4.22 16.77 55.60
N ASN A 142 -4.45 18.03 55.24
CA ASN A 142 -4.11 19.22 56.02
C ASN A 142 -2.63 19.37 56.46
N ARG A 143 -1.71 18.65 55.79
CA ARG A 143 -0.26 18.76 55.95
C ARG A 143 0.40 18.98 54.60
N LYS A 144 1.61 19.54 54.60
CA LYS A 144 2.46 19.56 53.40
C LYS A 144 2.98 18.15 53.11
N PHE A 145 3.19 17.86 51.83
CA PHE A 145 3.98 16.70 51.44
C PHE A 145 5.38 16.78 52.06
N THR A 146 5.94 15.65 52.50
CA THR A 146 7.34 15.59 52.92
C THR A 146 8.26 15.52 51.69
N ASP A 147 9.55 15.85 51.87
CA ASP A 147 10.53 15.80 50.77
C ASP A 147 10.66 14.37 50.21
N GLU A 148 10.56 13.34 51.06
CA GLU A 148 10.55 11.93 50.65
C GLU A 148 9.31 11.53 49.82
N GLU A 149 8.17 12.21 50.01
CA GLU A 149 6.92 11.96 49.27
C GLU A 149 6.85 12.70 47.93
N LEU A 150 7.71 13.70 47.72
CA LEU A 150 7.79 14.50 46.49
C LEU A 150 8.83 13.97 45.50
N GLY A 151 9.74 13.10 45.94
CA GLY A 151 10.81 12.50 45.13
C GLY A 151 12.18 13.12 45.36
#